data_AF-A0A959QH96-F1
#
_entry.id   AF-A0A959QH96-F1
#
_cell.length_a   1.000
_cell.length_b   1.000
_cell.length_c   1.000
_cell.angle_alpha   90.00
_cell.angle_beta   90.00
_cell.angle_gamma   90.00
#
_symmetry.space_group_name_H-M   'P 1'
#
loop_
_entity.id
_entity.type
_entity.pdbx_description
1 polymer ?
#
loop_
_entity_poly.entity_id
_entity_poly.type
_entity_poly.pdbx_seq_one_letter_code
_entity_poly.pdbx_strand_id
1 'polypeptide(L)'
;FNLSLGNVYFQGSGFCNVAENVDVQISGLVNVAKRVDAFQIGLINIADSVAGLSFGLINLIKKGYNKIELSAGDALYGNLAFKLGTRNFYNIFQVGTNFKRNLQGTGLIWGYGYGFGFFQKISKDFKINPEVIVSNVQENRIIKPDLNLLNQFKLFFHFTENRQFEIFAGPTVNFMISNIKGDDGTLIGSNIYKSPIIERTIGDFLEPINAKFWIGFNAGIRI
;
A
#
# COMPACT_ATOMS: atom_id res chain seq x y z
N PHE A 1 -28.92 -5.83 -7.67
CA PHE A 1 -28.50 -6.98 -6.86
C PHE A 1 -28.73 -8.23 -7.70
N ASN A 2 -27.76 -9.14 -7.77
CA ASN A 2 -27.87 -10.40 -8.52
C ASN A 2 -27.37 -11.55 -7.62
N LEU A 3 -28.16 -12.61 -7.47
CA LEU A 3 -27.86 -13.79 -6.66
C LEU A 3 -27.84 -15.03 -7.55
N SER A 4 -26.81 -15.86 -7.40
CA SER A 4 -26.77 -17.19 -7.99
C SER A 4 -26.27 -18.22 -6.98
N LEU A 5 -26.92 -19.38 -6.94
CA LEU A 5 -26.56 -20.50 -6.08
C LEU A 5 -25.85 -21.62 -6.85
N GLY A 6 -25.51 -21.40 -8.13
CA GLY A 6 -24.87 -22.40 -8.99
C GLY A 6 -23.60 -21.86 -9.66
N ASN A 7 -23.16 -22.55 -10.70
CA ASN A 7 -22.04 -22.11 -11.54
C ASN A 7 -22.53 -21.04 -12.51
N VAL A 8 -21.89 -19.88 -12.49
CA VAL A 8 -22.19 -18.77 -13.40
C VAL A 8 -20.94 -18.37 -14.15
N TYR A 9 -21.00 -18.25 -15.46
CA TYR A 9 -19.85 -17.75 -16.21
C TYR A 9 -19.63 -16.25 -15.96
N PHE A 10 -20.70 -15.45 -16.02
CA PHE A 10 -20.63 -14.01 -15.84
C PHE A 10 -21.77 -13.48 -14.98
N GLN A 11 -21.46 -12.65 -13.99
CA GLN A 11 -22.43 -11.93 -13.17
C GLN A 11 -22.07 -10.43 -13.12
N GLY A 12 -22.98 -9.60 -13.62
CA GLY A 12 -22.87 -8.15 -13.60
C GLY A 12 -24.03 -7.51 -12.85
N SER A 13 -23.77 -6.51 -12.02
CA SER A 13 -24.84 -5.66 -11.46
C SER A 13 -24.33 -4.27 -11.08
N GLY A 14 -25.23 -3.29 -10.95
CA GLY A 14 -24.84 -1.94 -10.54
C GLY A 14 -24.31 -1.83 -9.10
N PHE A 15 -24.73 -2.73 -8.21
CA PHE A 15 -24.46 -2.58 -6.77
C PHE A 15 -23.79 -3.80 -6.16
N CYS A 16 -24.44 -4.97 -6.21
CA CYS A 16 -24.01 -6.14 -5.46
C CYS A 16 -24.30 -7.44 -6.20
N ASN A 17 -23.30 -8.32 -6.20
CA ASN A 17 -23.35 -9.67 -6.74
C ASN A 17 -23.03 -10.69 -5.66
N VAL A 18 -23.80 -11.78 -5.63
CA VAL A 18 -23.54 -12.94 -4.77
C VAL A 18 -23.60 -14.20 -5.63
N ALA A 19 -22.57 -15.05 -5.55
CA ALA A 19 -22.51 -16.33 -6.25
C ALA A 19 -21.91 -17.43 -5.37
N GLU A 20 -22.19 -18.70 -5.65
CA GLU A 20 -21.35 -19.77 -5.13
C GLU A 20 -20.06 -19.89 -5.97
N ASN A 21 -20.20 -20.22 -7.26
CA ASN A 21 -19.07 -20.32 -8.18
C ASN A 21 -19.28 -19.40 -9.37
N VAL A 22 -18.27 -18.61 -9.71
CA VAL A 22 -18.35 -17.68 -10.83
C VAL A 22 -17.03 -17.51 -11.56
N ASP A 23 -17.00 -17.37 -12.88
CA ASP A 23 -15.74 -17.03 -13.56
C ASP A 23 -15.46 -15.53 -13.41
N VAL A 24 -16.45 -14.70 -13.77
CA VAL A 24 -16.36 -13.24 -13.76
C VAL A 24 -17.48 -12.59 -12.97
N GLN A 25 -17.13 -11.75 -12.00
CA GLN A 25 -18.07 -10.95 -11.22
C GLN A 25 -17.72 -9.45 -11.30
N ILE A 26 -18.66 -8.62 -11.73
CA ILE A 26 -18.47 -7.17 -11.82
C ILE A 26 -19.63 -6.47 -11.13
N SER A 27 -19.33 -5.69 -10.10
CA SER A 27 -20.31 -4.84 -9.42
C SER A 27 -19.75 -3.46 -9.11
N GLY A 28 -20.64 -2.48 -8.94
CA GLY A 28 -20.24 -1.14 -8.52
C GLY A 28 -19.71 -1.10 -7.07
N LEU A 29 -20.26 -1.91 -6.16
CA LEU A 29 -19.90 -1.87 -4.74
C LEU A 29 -19.33 -3.19 -4.21
N VAL A 30 -20.11 -4.27 -4.25
CA VAL A 30 -19.78 -5.50 -3.50
C VAL A 30 -19.93 -6.75 -4.35
N ASN A 31 -18.86 -7.55 -4.44
CA ASN A 31 -18.94 -8.92 -4.94
C ASN A 31 -18.67 -9.91 -3.80
N VAL A 32 -19.52 -10.93 -3.70
CA VAL A 32 -19.33 -12.06 -2.81
C VAL A 32 -19.39 -13.35 -3.62
N ALA A 33 -18.38 -14.20 -3.47
CA ALA A 33 -18.35 -15.53 -4.06
C ALA A 33 -17.76 -16.57 -3.11
N LYS A 34 -17.99 -17.86 -3.32
CA LYS A 34 -17.17 -18.90 -2.68
C LYS A 34 -15.91 -19.12 -3.53
N ARG A 35 -16.06 -19.36 -4.83
CA ARG A 35 -14.96 -19.58 -5.77
C ARG A 35 -15.08 -18.68 -6.99
N VAL A 36 -13.97 -18.06 -7.37
CA VAL A 36 -13.84 -17.23 -8.58
C VAL A 36 -12.75 -17.77 -9.47
N ASP A 37 -13.06 -18.08 -10.72
CA ASP A 37 -12.11 -18.73 -11.63
C ASP A 37 -11.32 -17.77 -12.51
N ALA A 38 -11.83 -16.56 -12.76
CA ALA A 38 -11.11 -15.55 -13.52
C ALA A 38 -10.92 -14.26 -12.71
N PHE A 39 -11.91 -13.37 -12.64
CA PHE A 39 -11.73 -12.08 -11.98
C PHE A 39 -12.99 -11.52 -11.30
N GLN A 40 -12.74 -10.74 -10.26
CA GLN A 40 -13.73 -9.96 -9.54
C GLN A 40 -13.37 -8.48 -9.60
N ILE A 41 -14.35 -7.62 -9.91
CA ILE A 41 -14.18 -6.16 -9.96
C ILE A 41 -15.32 -5.50 -9.19
N GLY A 42 -14.97 -4.76 -8.14
CA GLY A 42 -15.90 -4.00 -7.29
C GLY A 42 -15.12 -3.28 -6.19
N LEU A 43 -15.76 -2.37 -5.45
CA LEU A 43 -15.07 -1.68 -4.34
C LEU A 43 -14.65 -2.65 -3.25
N ILE A 44 -15.50 -3.62 -2.93
CA ILE A 44 -15.28 -4.66 -1.94
C ILE A 44 -15.50 -6.02 -2.60
N ASN A 45 -14.48 -6.88 -2.56
CA ASN A 45 -14.57 -8.24 -3.07
C ASN A 45 -14.29 -9.23 -1.93
N ILE A 46 -15.18 -10.22 -1.77
CA ILE A 46 -15.09 -11.24 -0.73
C ILE A 46 -15.17 -12.61 -1.40
N ALA A 47 -14.16 -13.47 -1.17
CA ALA A 47 -14.23 -14.86 -1.60
C ALA A 47 -13.44 -15.85 -0.74
N ASP A 48 -13.76 -17.15 -0.82
CA ASP A 48 -12.88 -18.19 -0.26
C ASP A 48 -11.62 -18.32 -1.10
N SER A 49 -11.76 -18.40 -2.43
CA SER A 49 -10.62 -18.44 -3.36
C SER A 49 -10.90 -17.72 -4.67
N VAL A 50 -9.87 -17.07 -5.21
CA VAL A 50 -9.86 -16.44 -6.54
C VAL A 50 -8.63 -16.94 -7.28
N ALA A 51 -8.81 -17.54 -8.46
CA ALA A 51 -7.69 -18.07 -9.24
C ALA A 51 -6.93 -16.98 -10.00
N GLY A 52 -7.64 -15.97 -10.51
CA GLY A 52 -7.02 -14.82 -11.17
C GLY A 52 -6.95 -13.58 -10.26
N LEU A 53 -7.59 -12.50 -10.69
CA LEU A 53 -7.41 -11.16 -10.10
C LEU A 53 -8.67 -10.67 -9.41
N SER A 54 -8.50 -10.01 -8.27
CA SER A 54 -9.57 -9.30 -7.56
C SER A 54 -9.20 -7.82 -7.48
N PHE A 55 -9.92 -6.96 -8.20
CA PHE A 55 -9.67 -5.52 -8.24
C PHE A 55 -10.71 -4.79 -7.40
N GLY A 56 -10.24 -4.01 -6.44
CA GLY A 56 -11.09 -3.27 -5.51
C GLY A 56 -10.29 -2.55 -4.45
N LEU A 57 -10.97 -1.70 -3.68
CA LEU A 57 -10.38 -1.03 -2.52
C LEU A 57 -10.09 -2.02 -1.38
N ILE A 58 -10.94 -3.04 -1.25
CA ILE A 58 -10.82 -4.05 -0.21
C ILE A 58 -11.08 -5.43 -0.83
N ASN A 59 -10.08 -6.29 -0.80
CA ASN A 59 -10.17 -7.68 -1.29
C ASN A 59 -9.93 -8.63 -0.13
N LEU A 60 -10.99 -9.30 0.33
CA LEU A 60 -10.96 -10.28 1.42
C LEU A 60 -11.02 -11.69 0.81
N ILE A 61 -9.87 -12.21 0.43
CA ILE A 61 -9.76 -13.54 -0.19
C ILE A 61 -9.16 -14.52 0.81
N LYS A 62 -9.95 -15.45 1.36
CA LYS A 62 -9.53 -16.30 2.48
C LYS A 62 -8.28 -17.13 2.16
N LYS A 63 -8.24 -17.79 1.01
CA LYS A 63 -7.10 -18.56 0.48
C LYS A 63 -6.27 -17.72 -0.51
N GLY A 64 -6.13 -16.44 -0.21
CA GLY A 64 -5.45 -15.46 -1.05
C GLY A 64 -4.02 -15.14 -0.63
N TYR A 65 -3.51 -14.02 -1.14
CA TYR A 65 -2.28 -13.39 -0.70
C TYR A 65 -2.56 -12.53 0.53
N ASN A 66 -2.55 -13.18 1.70
CA ASN A 66 -2.75 -12.54 3.00
C ASN A 66 -1.44 -12.57 3.77
N LYS A 67 -0.76 -11.43 3.91
CA LYS A 67 0.57 -11.36 4.52
C LYS A 67 0.65 -10.28 5.60
N ILE A 68 1.37 -10.58 6.65
CA ILE A 68 1.82 -9.59 7.64
C ILE A 68 3.30 -9.34 7.41
N GLU A 69 3.68 -8.08 7.26
CA GLU A 69 5.04 -7.67 6.95
C GLU A 69 5.59 -6.74 8.02
N LEU A 70 6.82 -7.01 8.45
CA LEU A 70 7.63 -6.12 9.28
C LEU A 70 8.87 -5.72 8.48
N SER A 71 9.07 -4.43 8.24
CA SER A 71 10.19 -3.94 7.44
C SER A 71 10.86 -2.70 8.01
N ALA A 72 12.15 -2.57 7.70
CA ALA A 72 12.92 -1.36 7.89
C ALA A 72 13.09 -0.64 6.55
N GLY A 73 13.04 0.69 6.60
CA GLY A 73 13.14 1.53 5.42
C GLY A 73 13.89 2.82 5.67
N ASP A 74 14.20 3.52 4.59
CA ASP A 74 14.97 4.78 4.62
C ASP A 74 14.14 5.99 5.06
N ALA A 75 12.85 6.03 4.76
CA ALA A 75 11.94 7.12 5.12
C ALA A 75 11.31 6.90 6.51
N LEU A 76 10.60 5.78 6.66
CA LEU A 76 10.08 5.27 7.93
C LEU A 76 10.93 4.06 8.32
N TYR A 77 11.58 4.13 9.48
CA TYR A 77 12.59 3.19 9.93
C TYR A 77 12.01 1.85 10.38
N GLY A 78 10.79 1.86 10.91
CA GLY A 78 10.03 0.65 11.19
C GLY A 78 8.67 0.74 10.52
N ASN A 79 8.25 -0.32 9.84
CA ASN A 79 6.98 -0.41 9.15
C ASN A 79 6.31 -1.75 9.46
N LEU A 80 5.01 -1.69 9.71
CA LEU A 80 4.12 -2.84 9.79
C LEU A 80 3.10 -2.73 8.66
N ALA A 81 2.97 -3.77 7.84
CA ALA A 81 2.00 -3.79 6.76
C ALA A 81 1.15 -5.05 6.74
N PHE A 82 -0.13 -4.88 6.38
CA PHE A 82 -1.09 -5.94 6.14
C PHE A 82 -1.43 -5.97 4.66
N LYS A 83 -1.22 -7.12 4.02
CA LYS A 83 -1.47 -7.32 2.59
C LYS A 83 -2.65 -8.26 2.44
N LEU A 84 -3.66 -7.89 1.64
CA LEU A 84 -4.91 -8.63 1.49
C LEU A 84 -5.37 -8.68 0.02
N GLY A 85 -5.61 -9.88 -0.50
CA GLY A 85 -6.14 -10.06 -1.85
C GLY A 85 -5.63 -11.32 -2.53
N THR A 86 -5.25 -11.20 -3.79
CA THR A 86 -4.71 -12.29 -4.63
C THR A 86 -3.23 -12.06 -4.92
N ARG A 87 -2.51 -13.09 -5.39
CA ARG A 87 -1.12 -12.88 -5.85
C ARG A 87 -1.06 -11.91 -7.03
N ASN A 88 -2.09 -11.90 -7.87
CA ASN A 88 -2.19 -11.03 -9.04
C ASN A 88 -2.58 -9.60 -8.70
N PHE A 89 -3.11 -9.33 -7.50
CA PHE A 89 -3.42 -7.98 -7.00
C PHE A 89 -3.79 -8.06 -5.52
N TYR A 90 -3.11 -7.29 -4.68
CA TYR A 90 -3.44 -7.16 -3.26
C TYR A 90 -3.39 -5.71 -2.79
N ASN A 91 -4.23 -5.42 -1.80
CA ASN A 91 -4.24 -4.15 -1.07
C ASN A 91 -3.17 -4.20 0.02
N ILE A 92 -2.61 -3.04 0.35
CA ILE A 92 -1.59 -2.87 1.37
C ILE A 92 -2.08 -1.81 2.34
N PHE A 93 -2.17 -2.16 3.62
CA PHE A 93 -2.38 -1.21 4.71
C PHE A 93 -1.08 -1.14 5.50
N GLN A 94 -0.44 0.03 5.52
CA GLN A 94 0.86 0.22 6.14
C GLN A 94 0.75 1.23 7.28
N VAL A 95 1.44 0.97 8.39
CA VAL A 95 1.79 1.97 9.38
C VAL A 95 3.30 1.95 9.57
N GLY A 96 3.90 3.10 9.83
CA GLY A 96 5.33 3.15 10.04
C GLY A 96 5.74 4.34 10.88
N THR A 97 6.98 4.30 11.34
CA THR A 97 7.54 5.32 12.22
C THR A 97 9.01 5.56 11.90
N ASN A 98 9.43 6.79 12.06
CA ASN A 98 10.83 7.17 12.06
C ASN A 98 11.21 7.52 13.50
N PHE A 99 12.04 6.67 14.10
CA PHE A 99 12.45 6.77 15.50
C PHE A 99 13.45 7.90 15.78
N LYS A 100 13.76 8.77 14.80
CA LYS A 100 14.53 9.98 15.05
C LYS A 100 13.72 10.95 15.92
N ARG A 101 14.36 11.49 16.96
CA ARG A 101 13.85 12.67 17.66
C ARG A 101 13.80 13.83 16.66
N ASN A 102 12.63 14.44 16.51
CA ASN A 102 12.47 15.68 15.74
C ASN A 102 13.43 16.76 16.28
N LEU A 103 13.82 17.75 15.45
CA LEU A 103 14.77 18.83 15.81
C LEU A 103 14.33 19.63 17.05
N GLN A 104 13.04 19.57 17.41
CA GLN A 104 12.42 20.18 18.60
C GLN A 104 12.33 19.23 19.82
N GLY A 105 12.98 18.06 19.78
CA GLY A 105 13.25 17.21 20.95
C GLY A 105 12.11 16.33 21.49
N THR A 106 10.87 16.41 20.98
CA THR A 106 9.71 15.75 21.65
C THR A 106 8.72 15.00 20.76
N GLY A 107 8.85 15.01 19.43
CA GLY A 107 7.91 14.33 18.52
C GLY A 107 8.46 13.02 17.92
N LEU A 108 7.64 11.97 17.93
CA LEU A 108 7.81 10.75 17.13
C LEU A 108 7.20 10.99 15.75
N ILE A 109 7.95 10.78 14.68
CA ILE A 109 7.39 10.80 13.32
C ILE A 109 6.73 9.46 13.05
N TRP A 110 5.49 9.48 12.62
CA TRP A 110 4.75 8.27 12.25
C TRP A 110 3.93 8.51 11.01
N GLY A 111 3.40 7.46 10.41
CA GLY A 111 2.55 7.59 9.24
C GLY A 111 1.73 6.35 9.03
N TYR A 112 0.67 6.50 8.26
CA TYR A 112 -0.19 5.42 7.81
C TYR A 112 -0.44 5.57 6.32
N GLY A 113 -0.53 4.46 5.62
CA GLY A 113 -0.61 4.44 4.18
C GLY A 113 -1.45 3.31 3.65
N TYR A 114 -1.87 3.50 2.41
CA TYR A 114 -2.65 2.56 1.65
C TYR A 114 -2.02 2.41 0.27
N GLY A 115 -2.09 1.20 -0.28
CA GLY A 115 -1.45 0.91 -1.55
C GLY A 115 -1.90 -0.38 -2.19
N PHE A 116 -1.28 -0.67 -3.32
CA PHE A 116 -1.52 -1.85 -4.12
C PHE A 116 -0.20 -2.52 -4.47
N GLY A 117 -0.23 -3.84 -4.63
CA GLY A 117 0.92 -4.60 -5.07
C GLY A 117 0.55 -5.81 -5.90
N PHE A 118 1.58 -6.32 -6.57
CA PHE A 118 1.51 -7.50 -7.42
C PHE A 118 2.61 -8.46 -7.01
N PHE A 119 2.36 -9.76 -7.07
CA PHE A 119 3.38 -10.78 -6.92
C PHE A 119 3.65 -11.43 -8.27
N GLN A 120 4.90 -11.38 -8.72
CA GLN A 120 5.29 -11.99 -9.98
C GLN A 120 6.44 -12.97 -9.78
N LYS A 121 6.23 -14.19 -10.26
CA LYS A 121 7.25 -15.23 -10.34
C LYS A 121 7.89 -15.16 -11.72
N ILE A 122 9.10 -14.60 -11.80
CA ILE A 122 9.85 -14.49 -13.06
C ILE A 122 10.54 -15.82 -13.39
N SER A 123 11.12 -16.49 -12.39
CA SER A 123 11.69 -17.82 -12.53
C SER A 123 11.39 -18.68 -11.30
N LYS A 124 11.94 -19.91 -11.23
CA LYS A 124 11.78 -20.76 -10.03
C LYS A 124 12.31 -20.07 -8.78
N ASP A 125 13.45 -19.40 -8.92
CA ASP A 125 14.23 -18.84 -7.81
C ASP A 125 14.12 -17.31 -7.74
N PHE A 126 13.59 -16.66 -8.78
CA PHE A 126 13.44 -15.21 -8.83
C PHE A 126 11.98 -14.78 -8.80
N LYS A 127 11.60 -14.15 -7.69
CA LYS A 127 10.27 -13.59 -7.44
C LYS A 127 10.41 -12.12 -7.10
N ILE A 128 9.42 -11.34 -7.51
CA ILE A 128 9.37 -9.90 -7.25
C ILE A 128 7.99 -9.44 -6.77
N ASN A 129 7.99 -8.33 -6.03
CA ASN A 129 6.79 -7.56 -5.71
C ASN A 129 6.97 -6.08 -6.07
N PRO A 130 6.43 -5.61 -7.21
CA PRO A 130 6.20 -4.19 -7.41
C PRO A 130 4.99 -3.72 -6.59
N GLU A 131 5.17 -2.64 -5.83
CA GLU A 131 4.15 -2.05 -4.95
C GLU A 131 4.12 -0.53 -5.08
N VAL A 132 2.93 0.05 -4.99
CA VAL A 132 2.72 1.50 -4.90
C VAL A 132 1.97 1.78 -3.62
N ILE A 133 2.48 2.70 -2.80
CA ILE A 133 1.91 3.04 -1.50
C ILE A 133 1.88 4.56 -1.36
N VAL A 134 0.75 5.10 -0.92
CA VAL A 134 0.61 6.51 -0.52
C VAL A 134 0.44 6.54 0.98
N SER A 135 1.33 7.24 1.69
CA SER A 135 1.30 7.36 3.15
C SER A 135 1.12 8.80 3.56
N ASN A 136 0.22 9.06 4.50
CA ASN A 136 0.18 10.32 5.21
C ASN A 136 1.17 10.25 6.39
N VAL A 137 2.09 11.20 6.46
CA VAL A 137 3.15 11.28 7.46
C VAL A 137 2.82 12.39 8.46
N GLN A 138 2.84 12.04 9.74
CA GLN A 138 2.61 12.93 10.86
C GLN A 138 3.95 13.20 11.56
N GLU A 139 4.38 14.46 11.55
CA GLU A 139 5.65 14.90 12.15
C GLU A 139 5.45 15.68 13.47
N ASN A 140 4.19 15.88 13.85
CA ASN A 140 3.77 16.59 15.05
C ASN A 140 3.14 15.63 16.07
N ARG A 141 3.13 16.04 17.35
CA ARG A 141 2.52 15.25 18.45
C ARG A 141 0.99 15.13 18.33
N ILE A 142 0.36 16.06 17.61
CA ILE A 142 -1.07 16.12 17.37
C ILE A 142 -1.29 15.89 15.87
N ILE A 143 -2.30 15.08 15.53
CA ILE A 143 -2.73 14.89 14.14
C ILE A 143 -3.16 16.24 13.59
N LYS A 144 -2.45 16.72 12.58
CA LYS A 144 -2.85 17.91 11.82
C LYS A 144 -3.33 17.49 10.44
N PRO A 145 -4.32 18.19 9.87
CA PRO A 145 -4.80 17.94 8.50
C PRO A 145 -3.82 18.49 7.45
N ASP A 146 -2.53 18.58 7.77
CA ASP A 146 -1.51 19.09 6.86
C ASP A 146 -1.32 18.10 5.69
N LEU A 147 -1.09 18.64 4.50
CA LEU A 147 -0.72 17.85 3.33
C LEU A 147 0.72 17.38 3.55
N ASN A 148 0.89 16.11 3.94
CA ASN A 148 2.20 15.51 4.12
C ASN A 148 2.17 14.06 3.59
N LEU A 149 2.26 13.94 2.28
CA LEU A 149 2.09 12.68 1.55
C LEU A 149 3.42 12.13 1.06
N LEU A 150 3.76 10.93 1.50
CA LEU A 150 4.85 10.12 1.00
C LEU A 150 4.31 9.10 0.00
N ASN A 151 4.60 9.31 -1.28
CA ASN A 151 4.28 8.38 -2.35
C ASN A 151 5.50 7.50 -2.61
N GLN A 152 5.33 6.18 -2.56
CA GLN A 152 6.42 5.23 -2.71
C GLN A 152 6.08 4.24 -3.81
N PHE A 153 7.02 4.05 -4.73
CA PHE A 153 7.10 2.84 -5.54
C PHE A 153 8.17 1.93 -4.94
N LYS A 154 7.84 0.68 -4.65
CA LYS A 154 8.74 -0.30 -4.04
C LYS A 154 8.88 -1.49 -4.98
N LEU A 155 10.10 -1.94 -5.20
CA LEU A 155 10.37 -3.16 -5.96
C LEU A 155 11.13 -4.12 -5.07
N PHE A 156 10.46 -5.15 -4.57
CA PHE A 156 11.07 -6.14 -3.67
C PHE A 156 11.49 -7.39 -4.40
N PHE A 157 12.65 -7.93 -3.99
CA PHE A 157 13.18 -9.22 -4.38
C PHE A 157 13.09 -10.19 -3.20
N HIS A 158 12.79 -11.45 -3.47
CA HIS A 158 12.61 -12.50 -2.47
C HIS A 158 13.88 -13.33 -2.36
N PHE A 159 14.42 -13.49 -1.16
CA PHE A 159 15.70 -14.18 -0.94
C PHE A 159 15.53 -15.56 -0.33
N THR A 160 14.62 -15.70 0.64
CA THR A 160 14.37 -16.97 1.30
C THR A 160 12.88 -17.14 1.51
N GLU A 161 12.35 -18.30 1.13
CA GLU A 161 10.99 -18.72 1.46
C GLU A 161 11.09 -19.99 2.32
N ASN A 162 11.28 -19.80 3.63
CA ASN A 162 11.03 -20.89 4.57
C ASN A 162 9.51 -21.00 4.75
N ARG A 163 9.01 -22.17 5.16
CA ARG A 163 7.55 -22.40 5.32
C ARG A 163 6.85 -21.45 6.30
N GLN A 164 7.61 -20.71 7.12
CA GLN A 164 7.09 -19.85 8.19
C GLN A 164 7.35 -18.36 7.96
N PHE A 165 8.37 -17.97 7.20
CA PHE A 165 8.70 -16.57 6.96
C PHE A 165 9.44 -16.41 5.64
N GLU A 166 9.23 -15.26 5.02
CA GLU A 166 9.85 -14.83 3.79
C GLU A 166 10.72 -13.59 4.03
N ILE A 167 11.97 -13.63 3.56
CA ILE A 167 12.88 -12.49 3.60
C ILE A 167 12.85 -11.78 2.25
N PHE A 168 12.71 -10.46 2.28
CA PHE A 168 12.73 -9.63 1.09
C PHE A 168 13.53 -8.35 1.30
N ALA A 169 14.01 -7.79 0.20
CA ALA A 169 14.64 -6.48 0.18
C ALA A 169 14.59 -5.88 -1.22
N GLY A 170 14.72 -4.55 -1.33
CA GLY A 170 14.79 -3.90 -2.62
C GLY A 170 14.72 -2.38 -2.58
N PRO A 171 14.98 -1.73 -3.72
CA PRO A 171 14.98 -0.29 -3.84
C PRO A 171 13.57 0.30 -3.70
N THR A 172 13.52 1.53 -3.24
CA THR A 172 12.32 2.35 -3.19
C THR A 172 12.54 3.65 -3.95
N VAL A 173 11.52 4.10 -4.65
CA VAL A 173 11.47 5.42 -5.27
C VAL A 173 10.44 6.23 -4.49
N ASN A 174 10.89 7.33 -3.90
CA ASN A 174 10.10 8.10 -2.96
C ASN A 174 9.82 9.50 -3.52
N PHE A 175 8.56 9.92 -3.43
CA PHE A 175 8.11 11.26 -3.78
C PHE A 175 7.28 11.83 -2.64
N MET A 176 7.85 12.80 -1.94
CA MET A 176 7.24 13.49 -0.82
C MET A 176 6.62 14.80 -1.29
N ILE A 177 5.38 15.05 -0.89
CA ILE A 177 4.68 16.31 -1.07
C ILE A 177 4.27 16.80 0.32
N SER A 178 4.76 17.97 0.72
CA SER A 178 4.56 18.50 2.07
C SER A 178 4.22 19.98 2.04
N ASN A 179 3.24 20.41 2.84
CA ASN A 179 2.97 21.82 3.11
C ASN A 179 3.17 22.18 4.59
N ILE A 180 3.96 21.40 5.34
CA ILE A 180 4.21 21.65 6.76
C ILE A 180 4.84 23.03 6.96
N LYS A 181 4.17 23.86 7.76
CA LYS A 181 4.63 25.21 8.15
C LYS A 181 5.13 25.22 9.58
N GLY A 182 6.13 26.06 9.84
CA GLY A 182 6.63 26.38 11.19
C GLY A 182 5.67 27.26 11.98
N ASP A 183 6.00 27.48 13.25
CA ASP A 183 5.20 28.35 14.14
C ASP A 183 5.19 29.82 13.68
N ASP A 184 6.16 30.22 12.85
CA ASP A 184 6.27 31.52 12.19
C ASP A 184 5.51 31.59 10.84
N GLY A 185 4.83 30.51 10.45
CA GLY A 185 4.10 30.40 9.19
C GLY A 185 4.97 30.13 7.96
N THR A 186 6.29 29.99 8.11
CA THR A 186 7.20 29.68 7.01
C THR A 186 7.09 28.20 6.61
N LEU A 187 7.23 27.90 5.31
CA LEU A 187 7.23 26.51 4.85
C LEU A 187 8.55 25.82 5.25
N ILE A 188 8.44 24.81 6.11
CA ILE A 188 9.58 23.95 6.50
C ILE A 188 9.62 22.70 5.62
N GLY A 189 8.44 22.21 5.20
CA GLY A 189 8.32 20.92 4.53
C GLY A 189 8.63 19.75 5.48
N SER A 190 8.74 18.55 4.90
CA SER A 190 8.92 17.32 5.67
C SER A 190 10.38 17.10 6.07
N ASN A 191 10.63 16.71 7.33
CA ASN A 191 11.94 16.31 7.85
C ASN A 191 12.20 14.80 7.74
N ILE A 192 11.34 14.04 7.06
CA ILE A 192 11.45 12.58 6.95
C ILE A 192 12.77 12.14 6.30
N TYR A 193 13.29 12.93 5.37
CA TYR A 193 14.54 12.66 4.65
C TYR A 193 15.35 13.94 4.44
N LYS A 194 16.64 13.90 4.78
CA LYS A 194 17.52 15.09 4.85
C LYS A 194 18.36 15.33 3.61
N SER A 195 18.53 14.33 2.74
CA SER A 195 19.42 14.42 1.59
C SER A 195 18.71 13.99 0.30
N PRO A 196 17.59 14.63 -0.06
CA PRO A 196 16.87 14.28 -1.28
C PRO A 196 17.73 14.56 -2.52
N ILE A 197 17.51 13.80 -3.58
CA ILE A 197 18.16 14.01 -4.89
C ILE A 197 17.61 15.29 -5.52
N ILE A 198 16.30 15.50 -5.41
CA ILE A 198 15.62 16.71 -5.88
C ILE A 198 14.78 17.24 -4.73
N GLU A 199 14.93 18.54 -4.47
CA GLU A 199 14.06 19.31 -3.60
C GLU A 199 13.63 20.59 -4.31
N ARG A 200 12.33 20.85 -4.33
CA ARG A 200 11.72 22.02 -4.95
C ARG A 200 10.58 22.52 -4.10
N THR A 201 10.44 23.83 -4.02
CA THR A 201 9.25 24.48 -3.48
C THR A 201 8.45 25.04 -4.66
N ILE A 202 7.18 24.66 -4.75
CA ILE A 202 6.28 24.95 -5.87
C ILE A 202 5.00 25.58 -5.30
N GLY A 203 4.45 26.58 -5.97
CA GLY A 203 3.20 27.24 -5.57
C GLY A 203 3.40 28.71 -5.19
N ASP A 204 2.29 29.41 -5.01
CA ASP A 204 2.28 30.83 -4.66
C ASP A 204 2.74 31.04 -3.22
N PHE A 205 3.14 32.28 -2.90
CA PHE A 205 3.60 32.67 -1.56
C PHE A 205 2.63 32.29 -0.41
N LEU A 206 1.33 32.16 -0.70
CA LEU A 206 0.29 31.85 0.29
C LEU A 206 0.16 30.35 0.57
N GLU A 207 0.35 29.50 -0.45
CA GLU A 207 0.20 28.03 -0.36
C GLU A 207 1.40 27.30 -0.99
N PRO A 208 2.63 27.52 -0.50
CA PRO A 208 3.78 26.85 -1.07
C PRO A 208 3.81 25.37 -0.66
N ILE A 209 4.22 24.51 -1.57
CA ILE A 209 4.35 23.06 -1.41
C ILE A 209 5.81 22.67 -1.60
N ASN A 210 6.37 21.95 -0.63
CA ASN A 210 7.69 21.34 -0.73
C ASN A 210 7.56 19.93 -1.34
N ALA A 211 8.25 19.71 -2.46
CA ALA A 211 8.36 18.43 -3.14
C ALA A 211 9.78 17.89 -3.01
N LYS A 212 9.92 16.65 -2.52
CA LYS A 212 11.20 15.93 -2.42
C LYS A 212 11.15 14.62 -3.17
N PHE A 213 12.27 14.28 -3.82
CA PHE A 213 12.46 13.01 -4.50
C PHE A 213 13.79 12.38 -4.09
N TRP A 214 13.77 11.08 -3.83
CA TRP A 214 14.99 10.31 -3.58
C TRP A 214 14.78 8.82 -3.87
N ILE A 215 15.91 8.12 -3.98
CA ILE A 215 15.94 6.66 -4.05
C ILE A 215 16.35 6.14 -2.68
N GLY A 216 15.58 5.20 -2.17
CA GLY A 216 15.76 4.57 -0.89
C GLY A 216 15.90 3.06 -1.00
N PHE A 217 15.79 2.40 0.15
CA PHE A 217 15.90 0.96 0.25
C PHE A 217 15.09 0.45 1.43
N ASN A 218 14.37 -0.64 1.21
CA ASN A 218 13.58 -1.30 2.23
C ASN A 218 13.95 -2.79 2.29
N ALA A 219 13.97 -3.33 3.51
CA ALA A 219 14.18 -4.76 3.74
C ALA A 219 13.34 -5.23 4.92
N GLY A 220 12.95 -6.49 4.92
CA GLY A 220 12.12 -7.01 6.00
C GLY A 220 11.80 -8.48 5.88
N ILE A 221 10.87 -8.87 6.75
CA ILE A 221 10.32 -10.22 6.83
C ILE A 221 8.80 -10.14 6.68
N ARG A 222 8.21 -11.16 6.07
CA ARG A 222 6.75 -11.32 6.03
C ARG A 222 6.34 -12.76 6.27
N ILE A 223 5.13 -12.92 6.79
CA ILE A 223 4.52 -14.21 7.16
C ILE A 223 3.22 -14.37 6.38
#